data_AF-A0A508WP41-F1
#
_entry.id   AF-A0A508WP41-F1
#
_cell.length_a   1.000
_cell.length_b   1.000
_cell.length_c   1.000
_cell.angle_alpha   90.00
_cell.angle_beta   90.00
_cell.angle_gamma   90.00
#
_symmetry.space_group_name_H-M   'P 1'
#
loop_
_entity.id
_entity.type
_entity.pdbx_description
1 polymer ?
#
loop_
_entity_poly.entity_id
_entity_poly.type
_entity_poly.pdbx_seq_one_letter_code
_entity_poly.pdbx_strand_id
1 'polypeptide(L)'
;MPALGPMTDIIFTIRVGVSVDDRERLLNRIQALPGVDLAAPVKGDSTSDSLRRIHFARLSGESTVPDCLSAIRDMPEVEQVTIPARRGLQPRA
;
A
#
# COMPACT_ATOMS: atom_id res chain seq x y z
N MET A 1 6.14 25.94 -12.39
CA MET A 1 5.69 25.14 -11.22
C MET A 1 5.37 23.76 -11.73
N PRO A 2 6.25 22.75 -11.62
CA PRO A 2 5.87 21.41 -12.07
C PRO A 2 4.83 20.88 -11.10
N ALA A 3 3.70 20.46 -11.67
CA ALA A 3 2.60 19.85 -10.95
C ALA A 3 3.13 18.68 -10.12
N LEU A 4 2.75 18.64 -8.84
CA LEU A 4 2.93 17.47 -7.99
C LEU A 4 2.44 16.26 -8.77
N GLY A 5 3.39 15.41 -9.20
CA GLY A 5 3.07 14.15 -9.85
C GLY A 5 2.03 13.42 -9.00
N PRO A 6 1.00 12.83 -9.61
CA PRO A 6 -0.17 12.39 -8.86
C PRO A 6 0.25 11.34 -7.81
N MET A 7 0.20 11.75 -6.54
CA MET A 7 0.45 10.86 -5.39
C MET A 7 -0.49 9.68 -5.50
N THR A 8 0.06 8.48 -5.69
CA THR A 8 -0.72 7.24 -5.71
C THR A 8 -0.54 6.57 -4.38
N ASP A 9 -1.62 6.45 -3.62
CA ASP A 9 -1.64 5.59 -2.45
C ASP A 9 -2.08 4.19 -2.88
N ILE A 10 -1.37 3.16 -2.42
CA ILE A 10 -1.72 1.74 -2.54
C ILE A 10 -2.14 1.27 -1.15
N ILE A 11 -3.21 0.49 -1.08
CA ILE A 11 -3.68 -0.12 0.16
C ILE A 11 -3.46 -1.63 0.06
N PHE A 12 -2.92 -2.25 1.10
CA PHE A 12 -2.72 -3.69 1.14
C PHE A 12 -3.08 -4.25 2.51
N THR A 13 -3.55 -5.49 2.49
CA THR A 13 -3.95 -6.23 3.67
C THR A 13 -2.94 -7.34 3.90
N ILE A 14 -2.41 -7.40 5.10
CA ILE A 14 -1.50 -8.46 5.54
C ILE A 14 -2.34 -9.63 6.09
N ARG A 15 -1.89 -10.86 5.83
CA ARG A 15 -2.54 -12.09 6.30
C ARG A 15 -2.67 -12.12 7.81
N VAL A 16 -3.70 -12.81 8.29
CA VAL A 16 -3.86 -13.10 9.71
C VAL A 16 -2.75 -14.05 10.18
N GLY A 17 -2.17 -13.78 11.35
CA GLY A 17 -1.08 -14.58 11.92
C GLY A 17 0.34 -14.15 11.54
N VAL A 18 0.49 -13.06 10.76
CA VAL A 18 1.81 -12.45 10.52
C VAL A 18 2.30 -11.76 11.80
N SER A 19 3.52 -12.10 12.23
CA SER A 19 4.14 -11.53 13.42
C SER A 19 4.43 -10.04 13.23
N VAL A 20 4.59 -9.32 14.33
CA VAL A 20 4.99 -7.90 14.30
C VAL A 20 6.33 -7.73 13.57
N ASP A 21 7.29 -8.64 13.78
CA ASP A 21 8.61 -8.63 13.10
C ASP A 21 8.48 -8.81 11.58
N ASP A 22 7.73 -9.83 11.13
CA ASP A 22 7.47 -10.08 9.71
C ASP A 22 6.77 -8.88 9.05
N ARG A 23 5.82 -8.27 9.76
CA ARG A 23 5.14 -7.05 9.30
C ARG A 23 6.11 -5.89 9.15
N GLU A 24 7.01 -5.68 10.11
CA GLU A 24 8.01 -4.62 10.03
C GLU A 24 9.01 -4.88 8.90
N ARG A 25 9.43 -6.14 8.69
CA ARG A 25 10.25 -6.54 7.53
C ARG A 25 9.54 -6.28 6.22
N LEU A 26 8.26 -6.62 6.13
CA LEU A 26 7.42 -6.37 4.95
C LEU A 26 7.36 -4.87 4.65
N LEU A 27 7.05 -4.04 5.65
CA LEU A 27 6.99 -2.59 5.50
C LEU A 27 8.33 -2.00 5.06
N ASN A 28 9.44 -2.48 5.62
CA ASN A 28 10.78 -2.04 5.25
C ASN A 28 11.13 -2.45 3.82
N ARG A 29 10.76 -3.66 3.38
CA ARG A 29 10.91 -4.12 1.99
C ARG A 29 10.11 -3.26 1.02
N ILE A 30 8.86 -2.95 1.36
CA ILE A 30 7.99 -2.11 0.54
C ILE A 30 8.55 -0.69 0.47
N GLN A 31 9.01 -0.12 1.59
CA GLN A 31 9.64 1.19 1.62
C GLN A 31 10.95 1.25 0.83
N ALA A 32 11.68 0.13 0.73
CA ALA A 32 12.89 0.02 -0.08
C ALA A 32 12.60 -0.13 -1.60
N LEU A 33 11.34 -0.31 -2.01
CA LEU A 33 11.01 -0.40 -3.43
C LEU A 33 11.26 0.94 -4.13
N PRO A 34 11.83 0.92 -5.35
CA PRO A 34 12.03 2.12 -6.13
C PRO A 34 10.67 2.74 -6.42
N GLY A 35 10.41 3.88 -5.79
CA GLY A 35 9.18 4.62 -5.99
C GLY A 35 8.17 4.62 -4.87
N VAL A 36 8.45 3.94 -3.77
CA VAL A 36 7.67 4.08 -2.54
C VAL A 36 8.24 5.23 -1.73
N ASP A 37 7.39 6.22 -1.47
CA ASP A 37 7.67 7.39 -0.64
C ASP A 37 7.51 7.06 0.85
N LEU A 38 6.46 6.30 1.19
CA LEU A 38 6.11 5.97 2.56
C LEU A 38 5.33 4.66 2.63
N ALA A 39 5.69 3.75 3.54
CA ALA A 39 4.88 2.59 3.89
C ALA A 39 4.53 2.62 5.37
N ALA A 40 3.23 2.57 5.70
CA ALA A 40 2.78 2.66 7.08
C ALA A 40 1.47 1.87 7.31
N PRO A 41 1.22 1.42 8.55
CA PRO A 41 -0.10 0.94 8.94
C PRO A 41 -1.14 2.06 8.84
N VAL A 42 -2.37 1.71 8.46
CA VAL A 42 -3.51 2.63 8.57
C VAL A 42 -3.75 2.87 10.06
N LYS A 43 -3.29 4.03 10.54
CA LYS A 43 -3.39 4.44 11.94
C LYS A 43 -4.85 4.77 12.24
N GLY A 44 -5.59 3.79 12.70
CA GLY A 44 -6.89 3.98 13.31
C GLY A 44 -6.84 3.38 14.71
N ASP A 45 -7.36 4.10 15.69
CA ASP A 45 -7.71 3.68 17.06
C ASP A 45 -8.74 2.54 17.09
N SER A 46 -8.67 1.64 16.11
CA SER A 46 -9.58 0.53 15.92
C SER A 46 -9.09 -0.67 16.70
N THR A 47 -9.86 -1.00 17.73
CA THR A 47 -9.84 -2.28 18.43
C THR A 47 -10.20 -3.46 17.52
N SER A 48 -10.60 -3.20 16.27
CA SER A 48 -10.90 -4.24 15.29
C SER A 48 -9.60 -4.84 14.72
N ASP A 49 -9.39 -6.12 15.01
CA ASP A 49 -8.26 -6.93 14.52
C ASP A 49 -8.12 -6.88 12.98
N SER A 50 -9.25 -6.72 12.28
CA SER A 50 -9.28 -6.57 10.81
C SER A 50 -8.66 -5.28 10.29
N LEU A 51 -8.76 -4.18 11.04
CA LEU A 51 -8.21 -2.88 10.62
C LEU A 51 -6.71 -2.76 10.92
N ARG A 52 -6.21 -3.50 11.92
CA ARG A 52 -4.77 -3.60 12.22
C ARG A 52 -3.96 -4.27 11.12
N ARG A 53 -4.64 -5.01 10.23
CA ARG A 53 -4.06 -5.72 9.09
C ARG A 53 -4.01 -4.86 7.82
N ILE A 54 -4.61 -3.67 7.84
CA ILE A 54 -4.64 -2.78 6.68
C ILE A 54 -3.46 -1.81 6.75
N HIS A 55 -2.68 -1.81 5.69
CA HIS A 55 -1.51 -0.98 5.50
C HIS A 55 -1.63 -0.18 4.21
N PHE A 56 -0.90 0.92 4.14
CA PHE A 56 -0.83 1.72 2.93
C PHE A 56 0.63 2.00 2.57
N ALA A 57 0.89 2.07 1.27
CA ALA A 57 2.13 2.51 0.68
C ALA A 57 1.84 3.68 -0.27
N ARG A 58 2.47 4.83 -0.02
CA ARG A 58 2.44 5.97 -0.90
C ARG A 58 3.56 5.86 -1.92
N LEU A 59 3.22 6.05 -3.18
CA LEU A 59 4.18 6.11 -4.29
C LEU A 59 4.52 7.55 -4.65
N SER A 60 5.80 7.79 -4.94
CA SER A 60 6.28 9.03 -5.54
C SER A 60 5.84 9.09 -7.01
N GLY A 61 5.47 10.29 -7.49
CA GLY A 61 4.79 10.47 -8.78
C GLY A 61 5.53 10.00 -10.04
N GLU A 62 6.81 9.66 -9.93
CA GLU A 62 7.64 9.10 -11.02
C GLU A 62 7.54 7.58 -11.14
N SER A 63 6.79 6.91 -10.26
CA SER A 63 6.86 5.47 -10.08
C SER A 63 5.74 4.70 -10.75
N THR A 64 6.10 3.56 -11.33
CA THR A 64 5.19 2.69 -12.04
C THR A 64 4.36 1.89 -11.03
N VAL A 65 3.16 2.40 -10.73
CA VAL A 65 2.16 1.78 -9.85
C VAL A 65 2.00 0.26 -10.07
N PRO A 66 1.89 -0.28 -11.30
CA PRO A 66 1.71 -1.72 -11.48
C PRO A 66 2.94 -2.56 -11.09
N ASP A 67 4.14 -1.98 -11.08
CA ASP A 67 5.37 -2.67 -10.70
C ASP A 67 5.43 -2.84 -9.17
N CYS A 68 5.21 -1.73 -8.43
CA CYS A 68 5.06 -1.76 -6.98
C CYS A 68 3.90 -2.66 -6.54
N LEU A 69 2.77 -2.61 -7.26
CA LEU A 69 1.63 -3.46 -6.95
C LEU A 69 1.97 -4.94 -7.11
N SER A 70 2.66 -5.31 -8.19
CA SER A 70 3.08 -6.68 -8.44
C SER A 70 4.07 -7.16 -7.38
N ALA A 71 5.02 -6.31 -6.99
CA ALA A 71 5.98 -6.60 -5.94
C ALA A 71 5.31 -6.85 -4.58
N ILE A 72 4.33 -6.02 -4.19
CA ILE A 72 3.57 -6.22 -2.95
C ILE A 72 2.69 -7.48 -3.03
N ARG A 73 2.08 -7.76 -4.19
CA ARG A 73 1.24 -8.95 -4.40
C ARG A 73 2.03 -10.26 -4.36
N ASP A 74 3.29 -10.24 -4.76
CA ASP A 74 4.17 -11.42 -4.77
C ASP A 74 4.59 -11.83 -3.34
N MET A 75 4.45 -10.94 -2.37
CA MET A 75 4.85 -11.20 -0.98
C MET A 75 3.90 -12.19 -0.29
N PRO A 76 4.40 -13.27 0.32
CA PRO A 76 3.57 -14.30 0.95
C PRO A 76 2.80 -13.80 2.17
N GLU A 77 3.26 -12.74 2.82
CA GLU A 77 2.62 -12.09 3.97
C GLU A 77 1.38 -11.28 3.55
N VAL A 78 1.26 -10.93 2.27
CA VAL A 78 0.14 -10.13 1.74
C VAL A 78 -1.02 -11.05 1.37
N GLU A 79 -2.21 -10.67 1.82
CA GLU A 79 -3.47 -11.33 1.51
C GLU A 79 -4.14 -10.68 0.30
N GLN A 80 -4.20 -9.34 0.32
CA GLN A 80 -4.88 -8.57 -0.71
C GLN A 80 -4.14 -7.26 -0.95
N VAL A 81 -4.14 -6.80 -2.19
CA VAL A 81 -3.59 -5.51 -2.60
C VAL A 81 -4.65 -4.79 -3.44
N THR A 82 -4.85 -3.51 -3.18
CA THR A 82 -5.81 -2.67 -3.88
C THR A 82 -5.23 -1.28 -4.08
N ILE A 83 -5.45 -0.71 -5.26
CA ILE A 83 -5.19 0.71 -5.48
C ILE A 83 -6.54 1.39 -5.29
N PRO A 84 -6.73 2.27 -4.29
CA PRO A 84 -7.89 3.17 -4.27
C PRO A 84 -7.91 3.89 -5.62
N ALA A 85 -8.91 3.55 -6.45
CA ALA A 85 -9.03 4.11 -7.79
C ALA A 85 -8.97 5.63 -7.67
N ARG A 86 -7.98 6.27 -8.33
CA ARG A 86 -7.98 7.72 -8.50
C ARG A 86 -9.37 8.10 -9.00
N ARG A 87 -10.06 8.92 -8.22
CA ARG A 87 -11.39 9.45 -8.53
C ARG A 87 -11.31 10.19 -9.87
N GLY A 88 -11.54 9.48 -10.97
CA GLY A 88 -11.25 9.97 -12.30
C GLY A 88 -11.68 9.03 -13.42
N LEU A 89 -12.73 8.22 -13.21
CA LEU A 89 -13.68 7.72 -14.22
C LEU A 89 -14.64 6.76 -13.50
N GLN A 90 -15.67 7.31 -12.84
CA GLN A 90 -16.93 6.57 -12.81
C GLN A 90 -17.55 6.80 -14.20
N PRO A 91 -17.83 5.76 -15.01
CA PRO A 91 -18.81 5.91 -16.05
C PRO A 91 -20.13 6.18 -15.33
N ARG A 92 -20.61 7.43 -15.41
CA ARG A 92 -22.00 7.74 -15.13
C ARG A 92 -22.83 6.91 -16.11
N ALA A 93 -23.48 5.87 -15.60
CA ALA A 93 -24.68 5.34 -16.20
C ALA A 93 -25.85 6.27 -15.88
#